data_AF-A0A1F8EZS3-F1
#
_entry.id   AF-A0A1F8EZS3-F1
#
_cell.length_a   1.000
_cell.length_b   1.000
_cell.length_c   1.000
_cell.angle_alpha   90.00
_cell.angle_beta   90.00
_cell.angle_gamma   90.00
#
_symmetry.space_group_name_H-M   'P 1'
#
loop_
_entity.id
_entity.type
_entity.pdbx_description
1 polymer ?
#
loop_
_entity_poly.entity_id
_entity_poly.type
_entity_poly.pdbx_seq_one_letter_code
_entity_poly.pdbx_strand_id
1 'polypeptide(L)' 'MSKHILDNLFNSHARVKILKFLFRNYPNEFNVGELARRIQETYRVTKKEIGNLEELGLVYKSRKTA' A
#
# COMPACT_ATOMS: atom_id res chain seq x y z
N MET A 1 -20.18 11.25 1.84
CA MET A 1 -19.34 12.20 1.05
C MET A 1 -17.84 12.17 1.42
N SER A 2 -17.37 11.43 2.44
CA SER A 2 -15.93 11.38 2.81
C SER A 2 -15.07 10.40 1.99
N LYS A 3 -15.68 9.55 1.15
CA LYS A 3 -14.98 8.43 0.48
C LYS A 3 -13.82 8.86 -0.42
N HIS A 4 -13.83 10.09 -0.94
CA HIS A 4 -12.87 10.56 -1.94
C HIS A 4 -11.81 11.55 -1.42
N ILE A 5 -11.87 11.99 -0.16
CA ILE A 5 -10.94 13.01 0.35
C ILE A 5 -9.49 12.51 0.30
N LEU A 6 -9.26 11.27 0.73
CA LEU A 6 -7.94 10.66 0.68
C LEU A 6 -7.49 10.38 -0.77
N ASP A 7 -8.40 9.97 -1.64
CA ASP A 7 -8.08 9.71 -3.04
C ASP A 7 -7.63 11.00 -3.73
N ASN A 8 -8.28 12.12 -3.43
CA ASN A 8 -7.92 13.44 -3.92
C ASN A 8 -6.60 13.95 -3.33
N LEU A 9 -6.37 13.72 -2.03
CA LEU A 9 -5.14 14.15 -1.34
C LEU A 9 -3.90 13.41 -1.87
N PHE A 10 -4.03 12.10 -2.11
CA PHE A 10 -2.92 11.27 -2.57
C PHE A 10 -2.85 11.14 -4.10
N ASN A 11 -3.86 11.64 -4.82
CA ASN A 11 -4.04 11.53 -6.26
C ASN A 11 -3.87 10.09 -6.80
N SER A 12 -4.14 9.08 -5.97
CA SER A 12 -3.97 7.67 -6.30
C SER A 12 -4.85 6.80 -5.40
N HIS A 13 -5.89 6.23 -6.01
CA HIS A 13 -6.81 5.31 -5.33
C HIS A 13 -6.10 4.03 -4.84
N ALA A 14 -5.14 3.53 -5.62
CA ALA A 14 -4.34 2.36 -5.25
C ALA A 14 -3.48 2.64 -4.01
N ARG A 15 -2.86 3.82 -3.92
CA ARG A 15 -2.08 4.22 -2.74
C ARG A 15 -2.92 4.24 -1.47
N VAL A 16 -4.13 4.82 -1.55
CA VAL A 16 -5.06 4.89 -0.42
C VAL A 16 -5.54 3.50 0.00
N LYS A 17 -5.82 2.60 -0.97
CA LYS A 17 -6.14 1.20 -0.68
C LYS A 17 -5.01 0.49 0.05
N ILE A 18 -3.77 0.65 -0.42
CA ILE A 18 -2.58 0.06 0.20
C ILE A 18 -2.45 0.52 1.65
N LEU A 19 -2.49 1.83 1.89
CA LEU A 19 -2.38 2.39 3.24
C LEU A 19 -3.49 1.87 4.15
N LYS A 20 -4.76 1.95 3.73
CA LYS A 20 -5.89 1.43 4.51
C LYS A 20 -5.73 -0.06 4.83
N PHE A 21 -5.25 -0.85 3.87
CA PHE A 21 -5.03 -2.27 4.07
C PHE A 21 -3.92 -2.51 5.11
N LEU A 22 -2.76 -1.88 4.95
CA LEU A 22 -1.63 -2.06 5.86
C LEU A 22 -1.97 -1.61 7.28
N PHE A 23 -2.64 -0.46 7.46
CA PHE A 23 -3.06 0.02 8.79
C PHE A 23 -4.01 -0.95 9.48
N ARG A 24 -4.96 -1.55 8.76
CA ARG A 24 -5.92 -2.51 9.33
C ARG A 24 -5.32 -3.86 9.69
N ASN A 25 -4.18 -4.20 9.09
CA ASN A 25 -3.54 -5.49 9.25
C ASN A 25 -2.19 -5.40 9.98
N TYR A 26 -1.81 -4.23 10.50
CA TYR A 26 -0.62 -4.08 11.33
C TYR A 26 -0.71 -4.98 12.58
N PRO A 27 0.38 -5.67 12.99
CA PRO A 27 1.76 -5.56 12.53
C PRO A 27 2.18 -6.56 11.44
N ASN A 28 1.22 -7.16 10.72
CA ASN A 28 1.54 -8.21 9.75
C ASN A 28 2.35 -7.68 8.56
N GLU A 29 3.27 -8.51 8.09
CA GLU A 29 4.07 -8.26 6.90
C GLU A 29 3.42 -8.88 5.67
N PHE A 30 3.55 -8.21 4.52
CA PHE A 30 2.97 -8.66 3.26
C PHE A 30 3.98 -8.53 2.14
N ASN A 31 4.00 -9.52 1.25
CA ASN A 31 4.69 -9.36 -0.02
C ASN A 31 3.81 -8.61 -1.02
N VAL A 32 4.42 -7.97 -2.02
CA VAL A 32 3.72 -7.13 -3.01
C VAL A 32 2.68 -7.92 -3.81
N GLY A 33 2.92 -9.21 -4.12
CA GLY A 33 1.99 -10.04 -4.89
C GLY A 33 0.74 -10.43 -4.12
N GLU A 34 0.88 -10.70 -2.82
CA GLU A 34 -0.25 -10.89 -1.92
C GLU A 34 -1.04 -9.60 -1.74
N LEU A 35 -0.34 -8.49 -1.50
CA LEU A 35 -0.97 -7.19 -1.33
C LEU A 35 -1.83 -6.83 -2.55
N ALA A 36 -1.27 -6.96 -3.76
CA ALA A 36 -1.97 -6.71 -5.01
C ALA A 36 -3.27 -7.50 -5.14
N ARG A 37 -3.24 -8.80 -4.81
CA ARG A 37 -4.45 -9.66 -4.82
C ARG A 37 -5.48 -9.21 -3.79
N ARG A 38 -5.05 -8.88 -2.57
CA ARG A 38 -5.97 -8.48 -1.49
C ARG A 38 -6.64 -7.13 -1.72
N ILE A 39 -5.94 -6.17 -2.34
CA ILE A 39 -6.49 -4.85 -2.67
C ILE A 39 -7.16 -4.79 -4.05
N GLN A 40 -7.15 -5.90 -4.79
CA GLN A 40 -7.68 -6.05 -6.15
C GLN A 40 -7.08 -5.02 -7.11
N GLU A 41 -5.76 -4.90 -7.11
CA GLU A 41 -4.99 -4.06 -8.03
C GLU A 41 -3.95 -4.91 -8.76
N THR A 42 -3.40 -4.39 -9.85
CA THR A 42 -2.32 -5.10 -10.55
C THR A 42 -1.02 -5.08 -9.75
N TYR A 43 -0.20 -6.12 -9.93
CA TYR A 43 1.13 -6.17 -9.31
C TYR A 43 1.98 -4.94 -9.67
N ARG A 44 1.94 -4.50 -10.93
CA ARG A 44 2.71 -3.34 -11.41
C ARG A 44 2.31 -2.05 -10.69
N VAL A 45 1.00 -1.78 -10.58
CA VAL A 45 0.49 -0.60 -9.87
C VAL A 45 0.85 -0.68 -8.38
N THR A 46 0.62 -1.84 -7.76
CA THR A 46 0.93 -2.06 -6.34
C THR A 46 2.41 -1.86 -6.05
N LYS A 47 3.29 -2.42 -6.89
CA LYS A 47 4.75 -2.26 -6.76
C LYS A 47 5.18 -0.79 -6.87
N LYS A 48 4.63 -0.05 -7.84
CA LYS A 48 4.89 1.38 -8.02
C LYS A 48 4.50 2.17 -6.78
N GLU A 49 3.28 1.97 -6.27
CA GLU A 49 2.79 2.73 -5.12
C GLU A 49 3.49 2.35 -3.82
N ILE A 50 3.89 1.08 -3.63
CA ILE A 50 4.75 0.70 -2.51
C ILE A 50 6.10 1.43 -2.57
N GLY A 51 6.70 1.56 -3.76
CA GLY A 51 7.92 2.36 -3.93
C GLY A 51 7.71 3.82 -3.53
N ASN A 52 6.63 4.45 -3.99
CA ASN A 52 6.31 5.83 -3.59
C ASN A 52 6.10 5.97 -2.08
N LEU A 53 5.45 5.00 -1.45
CA LEU A 53 5.23 5.00 0.01
C LEU A 53 6.52 4.77 0.80
N GLU A 54 7.45 4.00 0.25
CA GLU A 54 8.79 3.77 0.82
C GLU A 54 9.63 5.05 0.75
N GLU A 55 9.60 5.77 -0.38
CA GLU A 55 10.25 7.08 -0.54
C GLU A 55 9.71 8.14 0.45
N LEU A 56 8.41 8.06 0.78
CA LEU A 56 7.77 8.91 1.79
C LEU A 56 8.03 8.45 3.24
N GLY A 57 8.71 7.32 3.45
CA GLY A 57 8.97 6.77 4.78
C GLY A 57 7.73 6.19 5.49
N LEU A 58 6.64 5.94 4.77
CA LEU A 58 5.39 5.43 5.34
C LEU A 58 5.37 3.90 5.43
N VAL A 59 6.21 3.22 4.65
CA VAL A 59 6.40 1.78 4.69
C VAL A 59 7.89 1.47 4.59
N TYR A 60 8.31 0.33 5.13
CA TYR A 60 9.67 -0.18 4.97
C TYR A 60 9.63 -1.64 4.57
N LYS A 61 10.65 -2.08 3.83
CA LYS A 61 10.86 -3.51 3.58
C LYS A 61 11.42 -4.14 4.83
N SER A 62 10.71 -5.13 5.38
CA SER A 62 11.27 -5.99 6.40
C SER A 62 12.39 -6.83 5.77
N ARG A 63 13.59 -6.74 6.32
CA ARG A 63 14.64 -7.70 5.99
C ARG A 63 14.31 -8.93 6.82
N LYS A 64 13.88 -10.02 6.17
CA LYS A 64 13.87 -11.32 6.84
C LYS A 64 15.29 -11.59 7.35
N THR A 65 15.51 -11.45 8.65
CA THR A 65 16.60 -12.15 9.33
C THR A 65 16.31 -13.64 9.16
N ALA A 66 17.17 -14.28 8.39
CA ALA A 66 17.14 -15.73 8.14
C ALA A 66 17.25 -16.50 9.46
#